data_AF-F0FW88-F1
#
_entry.id   AF-F0FW88-F1
#
_cell.length_a   1.000
_cell.length_b   1.000
_cell.length_c   1.000
_cell.angle_alpha   90.00
_cell.angle_beta   90.00
_cell.angle_gamma   90.00
#
_symmetry.space_group_name_H-M   'P 1'
#
loop_
_entity.id
_entity.type
_entity.pdbx_description
1 polymer ?
#
loop_
_entity_poly.entity_id
_entity_poly.type
_entity_poly.pdbx_seq_one_letter_code
_entity_poly.pdbx_strand_id
1 'polypeptide(L)'
;AFFKGNYPDRCSIQAAYVSGGTDSSLITQSMFWPVLLGEQKLQMDKQHYFEQEIASLGPVTHVRLNIIPDGGVSRLRLWGEPA
;
A
#
# COMPACT_ATOMS: atom_id res chain seq x y z
N ALA A 1 -7.69 -9.06 -14.12
CA ALA A 1 -8.47 -8.93 -12.88
C ALA A 1 -9.48 -10.07 -12.89
N PHE A 2 -9.57 -10.82 -11.79
CA PHE A 2 -10.36 -12.07 -11.72
C PHE A 2 -11.15 -12.20 -10.41
N PHE A 3 -11.06 -11.21 -9.51
CA PHE A 3 -11.71 -11.24 -8.21
C PHE A 3 -13.11 -10.61 -8.31
N LYS A 4 -14.10 -11.46 -8.58
CA LYS A 4 -15.53 -11.09 -8.71
C LYS A 4 -16.35 -11.35 -7.44
N GLY A 5 -15.72 -11.84 -6.37
CA GLY A 5 -16.40 -12.13 -5.10
C GLY A 5 -15.55 -11.99 -3.83
N ASN A 6 -14.22 -12.11 -3.93
CA ASN A 6 -13.28 -12.02 -2.80
C ASN A 6 -12.27 -10.87 -2.98
N TYR A 7 -12.67 -9.77 -3.62
CA TYR A 7 -11.85 -8.56 -3.62
C TYR A 7 -11.95 -7.90 -2.24
N PRO A 8 -10.87 -7.26 -1.74
CA PRO A 8 -10.92 -6.57 -0.47
C PRO A 8 -11.87 -5.38 -0.56
N ASP A 9 -12.57 -5.11 0.54
CA ASP A 9 -13.52 -4.01 0.64
C ASP A 9 -12.80 -2.65 0.55
N ARG A 10 -11.65 -2.57 1.22
CA ARG A 10 -10.79 -1.38 1.25
C ARG A 10 -9.32 -1.74 1.16
N CYS A 11 -8.50 -0.76 0.78
CA CYS A 11 -7.06 -0.82 0.95
C CYS A 11 -6.48 0.49 1.49
N SER A 12 -5.31 0.41 2.11
CA SER A 12 -4.48 1.57 2.44
C SER A 12 -3.02 1.25 2.19
N ILE A 13 -2.18 2.27 2.08
CA ILE A 13 -0.74 2.12 1.87
C ILE A 13 0.01 2.90 2.93
N GLN A 14 0.96 2.24 3.59
CA GLN A 14 1.99 2.87 4.40
C GLN A 14 3.34 2.75 3.71
N ALA A 15 4.20 3.74 3.92
CA ALA A 15 5.51 3.76 3.28
C ALA A 15 6.54 4.43 4.18
N ALA A 16 7.79 3.99 4.05
CA ALA A 16 8.90 4.58 4.79
C ALA A 16 10.21 4.50 4.01
N TYR A 17 11.10 5.43 4.34
CA TYR A 17 12.53 5.28 4.08
C TYR A 17 13.16 4.51 5.24
N VAL A 18 13.54 3.26 5.00
CA VAL A 18 14.25 2.44 5.99
C VAL A 18 15.75 2.52 5.72
N SER A 19 16.50 3.07 6.67
CA SER A 19 17.96 3.27 6.58
C SER A 19 18.80 2.16 7.21
N GLY A 20 18.15 1.14 7.80
CA GLY A 20 18.82 0.01 8.43
C GLY A 20 17.88 -0.80 9.33
N GLY A 21 18.33 -1.98 9.76
CA GLY A 21 17.58 -2.89 10.61
C GLY A 21 17.68 -4.34 10.14
N THR A 22 17.08 -5.24 10.91
CA THR A 22 16.87 -6.65 10.53
C THR A 22 15.46 -6.86 9.98
N ASP A 23 15.22 -7.96 9.26
CA ASP A 23 13.90 -8.35 8.75
C ASP A 23 12.83 -8.41 9.87
N SER A 24 13.20 -8.91 11.05
CA SER A 24 12.29 -8.93 12.20
C SER A 24 11.95 -7.53 12.71
N SER A 25 12.93 -6.61 12.68
CA SER A 25 12.69 -5.22 13.06
C SER A 25 11.83 -4.49 12.03
N LEU A 26 11.94 -4.81 10.74
CA LEU A 26 11.12 -4.24 9.65
C LEU A 26 9.62 -4.47 9.88
N ILE A 27 9.24 -5.67 10.32
CA ILE A 27 7.83 -6.00 10.61
C ILE A 27 7.28 -5.05 11.68
N THR A 28 8.01 -4.89 12.79
CA THR A 28 7.59 -4.03 13.90
C THR A 28 7.58 -2.55 13.48
N GLN A 29 8.61 -2.09 12.78
CA GLN A 29 8.66 -0.72 12.26
C GLN A 29 7.49 -0.43 11.32
N SER A 30 7.09 -1.40 10.48
CA SER A 30 5.99 -1.24 9.52
C SER A 30 4.63 -0.99 10.16
N MET A 31 4.47 -1.25 11.47
CA MET A 31 3.26 -0.91 12.22
C MET A 31 3.13 0.60 12.44
N PHE A 32 4.25 1.33 12.39
CA PHE A 32 4.34 2.76 12.69
C PHE A 32 4.75 3.61 11.48
N TRP A 33 4.83 3.00 10.28
CA TRP A 33 5.15 3.75 9.07
C TRP A 33 4.08 4.81 8.76
N PRO A 34 4.48 6.00 8.27
CA PRO A 34 3.55 7.01 7.81
C PRO A 34 2.60 6.48 6.73
N VAL A 35 1.38 7.03 6.71
CA VAL A 35 0.37 6.70 5.72
C VAL A 35 0.70 7.42 4.41
N LEU A 36 0.91 6.65 3.34
CA LEU A 36 1.10 7.16 1.98
C LEU A 36 -0.24 7.33 1.26
N LEU A 37 -1.15 6.36 1.43
CA LEU A 37 -2.51 6.40 0.91
C LEU A 37 -3.46 5.99 2.05
N GLY A 38 -4.37 6.89 2.42
CA GLY A 38 -5.44 6.60 3.39
C GLY A 38 -6.36 5.48 2.92
N GLU A 39 -7.26 5.01 3.78
CA GLU A 39 -8.16 3.90 3.44
C GLU A 39 -9.14 4.24 2.31
N GLN A 40 -8.97 3.60 1.15
CA GLN A 40 -9.79 3.75 -0.05
C GLN A 40 -10.76 2.59 -0.21
N LYS A 41 -11.99 2.89 -0.64
CA LYS A 41 -12.99 1.86 -1.01
C LYS A 41 -12.64 1.28 -2.38
N LEU A 42 -12.71 -0.04 -2.50
CA LEU A 42 -12.46 -0.75 -3.75
C LEU A 42 -13.76 -1.26 -4.38
N GLN A 43 -13.68 -1.54 -5.67
CA GLN A 43 -14.75 -2.09 -6.50
C GLN A 43 -14.31 -3.40 -7.13
N MET A 44 -15.27 -4.31 -7.32
CA MET A 44 -15.01 -5.60 -7.96
C MET A 44 -14.45 -5.43 -9.38
N ASP A 45 -13.52 -6.31 -9.76
CA ASP A 45 -12.97 -6.43 -11.12
C ASP A 45 -12.49 -5.10 -11.75
N LYS A 46 -12.04 -4.14 -10.94
CA LYS A 46 -11.68 -2.79 -11.38
C LYS A 46 -10.23 -2.46 -11.09
N GLN A 47 -9.60 -1.72 -12.00
CA GLN A 47 -8.32 -1.07 -11.76
C GLN A 47 -8.57 0.28 -11.07
N HIS A 48 -7.89 0.49 -9.95
CA HIS A 48 -7.97 1.71 -9.16
C HIS A 48 -6.67 2.48 -9.34
N TYR A 49 -6.80 3.76 -9.67
CA TYR A 49 -5.69 4.68 -9.83
C TYR A 49 -5.87 5.80 -8.81
N PHE A 50 -4.80 6.09 -8.08
CA PHE A 50 -4.77 7.09 -7.02
C PHE A 50 -3.57 7.98 -7.29
N GLU A 51 -3.78 9.29 -7.29
CA GLU A 51 -2.74 10.29 -7.58
C GLU A 51 -2.86 11.44 -6.60
N GLN A 52 -4.05 12.05 -6.50
CA GLN A 52 -4.29 13.20 -5.64
C GLN A 52 -4.37 12.82 -4.15
N GLU A 53 -4.71 11.56 -3.87
CA GLU A 53 -4.83 11.01 -2.53
C GLU A 53 -3.48 10.60 -1.91
N ILE A 54 -2.41 10.62 -2.72
CA ILE A 54 -1.07 10.19 -2.31
C ILE A 54 -0.39 11.32 -1.53
N ALA A 55 -0.02 11.03 -0.29
CA ALA A 55 0.71 11.95 0.56
C ALA A 55 2.17 12.11 0.10
N SER A 56 2.72 13.31 0.28
CA SER A 56 4.14 13.57 0.03
C SER A 56 4.97 13.18 1.26
N LEU A 57 5.66 12.03 1.19
CA LEU A 57 6.49 11.50 2.27
C LEU A 57 8.01 11.63 2.01
N GLY A 58 8.40 12.21 0.87
CA GLY A 58 9.80 12.22 0.41
C GLY A 58 10.24 10.86 -0.18
N PRO A 59 11.55 10.58 -0.25
CA PRO A 59 12.06 9.30 -0.75
C PRO A 59 11.54 8.10 0.05
N VAL A 60 11.18 7.02 -0.63
CA VAL A 60 10.62 5.80 -0.04
C VAL A 60 11.42 4.58 -0.51
N THR A 61 11.75 3.67 0.39
CA THR A 61 12.43 2.40 0.04
C THR A 61 11.53 1.18 0.25
N HIS A 62 10.55 1.27 1.15
CA HIS A 62 9.66 0.17 1.47
C HIS A 62 8.21 0.63 1.51
N VAL A 63 7.33 -0.25 1.07
CA VAL A 63 5.89 -0.02 1.03
C VAL A 63 5.15 -1.21 1.61
N ARG A 64 4.11 -0.93 2.37
CA ARG A 64 3.19 -1.90 2.94
C ARG A 64 1.78 -1.64 2.40
N LEU A 65 1.24 -2.62 1.70
CA LEU A 65 -0.17 -2.64 1.30
C LEU A 65 -1.00 -3.30 2.41
N ASN A 66 -2.01 -2.61 2.90
CA ASN A 66 -3.01 -3.16 3.79
C ASN A 66 -4.28 -3.45 2.99
N ILE A 67 -4.81 -4.67 3.10
CA ILE A 67 -6.10 -5.08 2.56
C ILE A 67 -7.05 -5.31 3.72
N ILE A 68 -8.28 -4.81 3.64
CA ILE A 68 -9.20 -4.73 4.78
C ILE A 68 -10.60 -5.25 4.37
N PRO A 69 -11.22 -6.14 5.16
CA PRO A 69 -10.60 -6.92 6.24
C PRO A 69 -9.67 -8.03 5.72
N ASP A 70 -9.96 -8.55 4.53
CA ASP A 70 -9.24 -9.62 3.83
C ASP A 70 -9.63 -9.61 2.33
N GLY A 71 -9.05 -10.51 1.54
CA GLY A 71 -9.39 -10.67 0.12
C GLY A 71 -8.16 -10.85 -0.78
N GLY A 72 -8.37 -10.71 -2.09
CA GLY A 72 -7.34 -10.85 -3.11
C GLY A 72 -7.07 -9.55 -3.88
N VAL A 73 -5.79 -9.17 -3.98
CA VAL A 73 -5.32 -8.12 -4.90
C VAL A 73 -4.51 -8.77 -6.00
N SER A 74 -4.89 -8.56 -7.27
CA SER A 74 -4.19 -9.22 -8.38
C SER A 74 -2.82 -8.60 -8.61
N ARG A 75 -2.72 -7.27 -8.56
CA ARG A 75 -1.51 -6.51 -8.85
C ARG A 75 -1.51 -5.23 -8.02
N LEU A 76 -0.34 -4.88 -7.50
CA LEU A 76 -0.02 -3.54 -7.03
C LEU A 76 1.02 -2.97 -7.99
N ARG A 77 0.85 -1.72 -8.41
CA ARG A 77 1.84 -0.97 -9.18
C ARG A 77 2.10 0.32 -8.45
N LEU A 78 3.37 0.64 -8.27
CA LEU A 78 3.82 1.89 -7.66
C LEU A 78 4.64 2.62 -8.72
N TRP A 79 4.22 3.84 -9.03
CA TRP A 79 4.90 4.72 -9.96
C TRP A 79 5.61 5.80 -9.15
N GLY A 80 6.86 6.05 -9.48
CA GLY A 80 7.68 7.05 -8.83
C GLY A 80 8.93 7.29 -9.66
N GLU A 81 9.67 8.32 -9.29
CA GLU A 81 10.95 8.66 -9.92
C GLU A 81 12.09 8.25 -8.97
N PRO A 82 13.22 7.75 -9.50
CA PRO A 82 14.42 7.56 -8.69
C PRO A 82 14.84 8.88 -8.04
N ALA A 83 15.27 8.80 -6.79
CA ALA A 83 15.79 9.95 -6.04
C ALA A 83 17.17 10.39 -6.55
#